data_AF-A0A370X761-F1
#
_entry.id   AF-A0A370X761-F1
#
_cell.length_a   1.000
_cell.length_b   1.000
_cell.length_c   1.000
_cell.angle_alpha   90.00
_cell.angle_beta   90.00
_cell.angle_gamma   90.00
#
_symmetry.space_group_name_H-M   'P 1'
#
loop_
_entity.id
_entity.type
_entity.pdbx_description
1 polymer ?
#
loop_
_entity_poly.entity_id
_entity_poly.type
_entity_poly.pdbx_seq_one_letter_code
_entity_poly.pdbx_strand_id
1 'polypeptide(L)'
;MTKKSTSMNKSAPRKEEKMTAARKKEAIQQDCPWESGQLGMSEEHVRVATSEEMMEVDVALGLQPISIRLQKGLLDALKAIAKYHGIGYQPMIRDLLNRFAISESKEIYQKLLEEAKRKESEAGEPTVPVGDFMRRIA
;
A
#
# COMPACT_ATOMS: atom_id res chain seq x y z
N MET A 1 -21.12 -51.86 58.99
CA MET A 1 -20.82 -53.09 58.23
C MET A 1 -19.64 -52.82 57.32
N THR A 2 -18.62 -53.67 57.42
CA THR A 2 -17.35 -53.65 56.69
C THR A 2 -17.48 -54.32 55.32
N LYS A 3 -16.68 -53.89 54.32
CA LYS A 3 -15.65 -54.72 53.67
C LYS A 3 -14.92 -53.97 52.54
N LYS A 4 -13.58 -54.01 52.66
CA LYS A 4 -12.51 -53.70 51.70
C LYS A 4 -12.58 -54.61 50.47
N SER A 5 -12.06 -54.18 49.32
CA SER A 5 -11.30 -55.04 48.36
C SER A 5 -10.54 -54.20 47.34
N THR A 6 -9.23 -54.46 47.27
CA THR A 6 -8.19 -53.91 46.40
C THR A 6 -7.82 -54.97 45.35
N SER A 7 -7.51 -54.60 44.10
CA SER A 7 -6.47 -55.25 43.26
C SER A 7 -6.32 -54.53 41.90
N MET A 8 -5.19 -53.87 41.59
CA MET A 8 -4.03 -54.35 40.81
C MET A 8 -4.12 -54.17 39.27
N ASN A 9 -3.53 -53.06 38.79
CA ASN A 9 -2.32 -52.94 37.95
C ASN A 9 -2.13 -53.64 36.56
N LYS A 10 -1.49 -52.85 35.67
CA LYS A 10 -0.62 -53.15 34.49
C LYS A 10 -1.23 -53.33 33.08
N SER A 11 -0.93 -52.39 32.17
CA SER A 11 0.08 -52.57 31.07
C SER A 11 0.11 -51.38 30.09
N ALA A 12 1.32 -50.86 29.80
CA ALA A 12 1.67 -49.96 28.68
C ALA A 12 1.86 -50.79 27.38
N PRO A 13 2.33 -50.28 26.19
CA PRO A 13 2.74 -48.92 25.80
C PRO A 13 2.36 -48.43 24.35
N ARG A 14 2.54 -47.12 24.11
CA ARG A 14 3.18 -46.44 22.95
C ARG A 14 3.12 -47.07 21.53
N LYS A 15 2.22 -46.56 20.68
CA LYS A 15 2.30 -46.42 19.20
C LYS A 15 1.24 -45.36 18.85
N GLU A 16 1.49 -44.14 18.41
CA GLU A 16 2.19 -43.71 17.20
C GLU A 16 2.48 -42.21 17.30
N GLU A 17 3.69 -41.90 17.74
CA GLU A 17 4.39 -40.62 17.56
C GLU A 17 4.69 -40.38 16.06
N LYS A 18 3.73 -40.54 15.14
CA LYS A 18 3.98 -40.31 13.70
C LYS A 18 2.73 -39.82 12.93
N MET A 19 2.05 -38.78 13.40
CA MET A 19 1.01 -38.09 12.61
C MET A 19 1.00 -36.55 12.80
N THR A 20 2.11 -35.94 13.20
CA THR A 20 2.11 -34.53 13.61
C THR A 20 2.46 -33.52 12.50
N ALA A 21 2.85 -33.97 11.30
CA ALA A 21 3.21 -33.07 10.20
C ALA A 21 2.15 -32.98 9.08
N ALA A 22 1.50 -34.08 8.70
CA ALA A 22 0.50 -34.08 7.62
C ALA A 22 -0.83 -33.44 8.07
N ARG A 23 -1.28 -33.73 9.30
CA ARG A 23 -2.51 -33.18 9.88
C ARG A 23 -2.48 -31.67 10.13
N LYS A 24 -1.28 -31.06 10.12
CA LYS A 24 -1.08 -29.62 10.33
C LYS A 24 -1.29 -28.80 9.06
N LYS A 25 -1.22 -29.40 7.86
CA LYS A 25 -1.52 -28.71 6.60
C LYS A 25 -3.01 -28.67 6.30
N GLU A 26 -3.76 -29.70 6.69
CA GLU A 26 -5.21 -29.78 6.50
C GLU A 26 -6.00 -28.91 7.50
N ALA A 27 -5.45 -28.67 8.70
CA ALA A 27 -6.11 -27.85 9.73
C ALA A 27 -6.08 -26.32 9.46
N ILE A 28 -5.40 -25.86 8.40
CA ILE A 28 -5.42 -24.43 8.00
C ILE A 28 -6.49 -24.20 6.92
N GLN A 29 -6.96 -25.25 6.26
CA GLN A 29 -8.20 -25.26 5.46
C GLN A 29 -9.43 -25.55 6.34
N GLN A 30 -9.39 -25.10 7.60
CA GLN A 30 -10.53 -25.17 8.48
C GLN A 30 -11.42 -23.98 8.15
N ASP A 31 -12.36 -24.22 7.23
CA ASP A 31 -13.63 -23.51 7.02
C ASP A 31 -13.72 -22.16 7.76
N CYS A 32 -13.00 -21.15 7.25
CA CYS A 32 -12.96 -19.83 7.86
C CYS A 32 -14.34 -19.19 7.67
N PRO A 33 -15.11 -18.90 8.74
CA PRO A 33 -16.50 -18.42 8.60
C PRO A 33 -16.62 -17.05 7.88
N TRP A 34 -15.50 -16.33 7.74
CA TRP A 34 -15.40 -15.12 6.92
C TRP A 34 -15.29 -15.42 5.42
N GLU A 35 -14.49 -16.42 5.05
CA GLU A 35 -14.29 -16.84 3.65
C GLU A 35 -15.51 -17.58 3.10
N SER A 36 -16.25 -18.28 3.97
CA SER A 36 -17.54 -18.91 3.61
C SER A 36 -18.70 -17.92 3.55
N GLY A 37 -18.48 -16.65 3.93
CA GLY A 37 -19.52 -15.61 3.98
C GLY A 37 -20.54 -15.77 5.11
N GLN A 38 -20.36 -16.74 6.00
CA GLN A 38 -21.26 -16.97 7.13
C GLN A 38 -21.31 -15.76 8.09
N LEU A 39 -20.21 -15.02 8.22
CA LEU A 39 -20.12 -13.78 8.98
C LEU A 39 -20.15 -12.58 8.03
N GLY A 40 -21.16 -11.71 8.19
CA GLY A 40 -21.21 -10.40 7.53
C GLY A 40 -21.91 -10.32 6.16
N MET A 41 -22.27 -11.45 5.53
CA MET A 41 -23.08 -11.43 4.29
C MET A 41 -24.60 -11.44 4.54
N SER A 42 -25.06 -11.47 5.79
CA SER A 42 -26.49 -11.34 6.09
C SER A 42 -26.96 -9.90 5.84
N GLU A 43 -28.20 -9.75 5.38
CA GLU A 43 -28.81 -8.43 5.15
C GLU A 43 -28.87 -7.59 6.44
N GLU A 44 -28.92 -8.24 7.60
CA GLU A 44 -28.89 -7.61 8.93
C GLU A 44 -27.60 -6.83 9.22
N HIS A 45 -26.50 -7.14 8.52
CA HIS A 45 -25.19 -6.51 8.73
C HIS A 45 -24.80 -5.56 7.58
N VAL A 46 -25.66 -5.40 6.57
CA VAL A 46 -25.46 -4.47 5.46
C VAL A 46 -26.14 -3.13 5.77
N ARG A 47 -25.39 -2.04 5.59
CA ARG A 47 -25.94 -0.68 5.61
C ARG A 47 -25.25 0.16 4.53
N VAL A 48 -26.01 1.03 3.88
CA VAL A 48 -25.42 2.07 3.02
C VAL A 48 -24.63 3.04 3.91
N ALA A 49 -23.38 3.31 3.54
CA ALA A 49 -22.55 4.27 4.23
C ALA A 49 -23.17 5.68 4.15
N THR A 50 -23.06 6.46 5.22
CA THR A 50 -23.43 7.88 5.17
C THR A 50 -22.42 8.66 4.33
N SER A 51 -22.79 9.87 3.91
CA SER A 51 -21.84 10.76 3.21
C SER A 51 -20.62 11.11 4.07
N GLU A 52 -20.79 11.18 5.39
CA GLU A 52 -19.72 11.46 6.34
C GLU A 52 -18.73 10.29 6.41
N GLU A 53 -19.24 9.06 6.53
CA GLU A 53 -18.42 7.84 6.53
C GLU A 53 -17.62 7.68 5.22
N MET A 54 -18.23 8.01 4.08
CA MET A 54 -17.52 8.02 2.79
C MET A 54 -16.39 9.07 2.76
N MET A 55 -16.62 10.27 3.29
CA MET A 55 -15.58 11.30 3.38
C MET A 55 -14.46 10.90 4.34
N GLU A 56 -14.78 10.28 5.48
CA GLU A 56 -13.76 9.80 6.42
C GLU A 56 -12.85 8.75 5.79
N VAL A 57 -13.41 7.85 4.98
CA VAL A 57 -12.65 6.88 4.19
C VAL A 57 -11.76 7.59 3.16
N ASP A 58 -12.29 8.55 2.43
CA ASP A 58 -11.49 9.33 1.46
C ASP A 58 -10.32 10.05 2.16
N VAL A 59 -10.57 10.68 3.31
CA VAL A 59 -9.55 11.37 4.12
C VAL A 59 -8.50 10.38 4.62
N ALA A 60 -8.91 9.23 5.16
CA ALA A 60 -8.00 8.19 5.62
C ALA A 60 -7.10 7.65 4.49
N LEU A 61 -7.61 7.63 3.26
CA LEU A 61 -6.86 7.26 2.05
C LEU A 61 -6.09 8.42 1.41
N GLY A 62 -6.15 9.62 1.97
CA GLY A 62 -5.51 10.83 1.42
C GLY A 62 -6.12 11.28 0.09
N LEU A 63 -7.37 10.95 -0.16
CA LEU A 63 -8.10 11.28 -1.38
C LEU A 63 -8.86 12.59 -1.22
N GLN A 64 -8.80 13.41 -2.26
CA GLN A 64 -9.57 14.63 -2.35
C GLN A 64 -10.51 14.54 -3.57
N PRO A 65 -11.82 14.69 -3.39
CA PRO A 65 -12.74 14.77 -4.52
C PRO A 65 -12.47 16.06 -5.29
N ILE A 66 -12.21 15.93 -6.59
CA ILE A 66 -12.05 17.06 -7.50
C ILE A 66 -13.18 17.04 -8.53
N SER A 67 -13.68 18.24 -8.87
CA SER A 67 -14.62 18.43 -9.97
C SER A 67 -13.88 19.09 -11.13
N ILE A 68 -13.71 18.34 -12.22
CA ILE A 68 -13.06 18.83 -13.44
C ILE A 68 -14.03 18.70 -14.62
N ARG A 69 -13.99 19.68 -15.54
CA ARG A 69 -14.76 19.62 -16.79
C ARG A 69 -13.88 19.04 -17.89
N LEU A 70 -14.38 18.00 -18.57
CA LEU A 70 -13.73 17.36 -19.70
C LEU A 70 -14.65 17.37 -20.92
N GLN A 71 -14.07 17.36 -22.11
CA GLN A 71 -14.83 17.20 -23.35
C GLN A 71 -15.50 15.82 -23.39
N LYS A 72 -16.75 15.74 -23.86
CA LYS A 72 -17.50 14.47 -23.89
C LYS A 72 -16.77 13.38 -24.68
N GLY A 73 -16.29 13.69 -25.88
CA GLY A 73 -15.56 12.73 -26.72
C GLY A 73 -14.28 12.20 -26.07
N LEU A 74 -13.56 13.04 -25.31
CA LEU A 74 -12.40 12.60 -24.54
C LEU A 74 -12.81 11.63 -23.42
N LEU A 75 -13.87 11.95 -22.68
CA LEU A 75 -14.36 11.07 -21.62
C LEU A 75 -14.77 9.69 -22.16
N ASP A 76 -15.44 9.65 -23.31
CA ASP A 76 -15.89 8.42 -23.94
C ASP A 76 -14.70 7.58 -24.43
N ALA A 77 -13.70 8.22 -25.05
CA ALA A 77 -12.47 7.54 -25.48
C ALA A 77 -11.73 6.93 -24.28
N LEU A 78 -11.58 7.67 -23.18
CA LEU A 78 -10.90 7.18 -21.98
C LEU A 78 -11.66 6.01 -21.34
N LYS A 79 -12.99 6.03 -21.32
CA LYS A 79 -13.80 4.89 -20.85
C LYS A 79 -13.63 3.66 -21.76
N ALA A 80 -13.56 3.85 -23.08
CA ALA A 80 -13.35 2.76 -24.01
C ALA A 80 -11.96 2.11 -23.82
N ILE A 81 -10.92 2.91 -23.63
CA ILE A 81 -9.56 2.45 -23.33
C ILE A 81 -9.55 1.64 -22.02
N ALA A 82 -10.15 2.19 -20.96
CA ALA A 82 -10.23 1.50 -19.66
C ALA A 82 -10.92 0.14 -19.78
N LYS A 83 -12.05 0.10 -20.52
CA LYS A 83 -12.78 -1.15 -20.79
C LYS A 83 -11.93 -2.16 -21.56
N TYR A 84 -11.18 -1.73 -22.56
CA TYR A 84 -10.30 -2.59 -23.33
C TYR A 84 -9.20 -3.22 -22.45
N HIS A 85 -8.64 -2.46 -21.51
CA HIS A 85 -7.64 -2.95 -20.55
C HIS A 85 -8.24 -3.71 -19.36
N GLY A 86 -9.56 -3.82 -19.26
CA GLY A 86 -10.23 -4.49 -18.14
C GLY A 86 -10.12 -3.75 -16.81
N ILE A 87 -9.84 -2.44 -16.84
CA ILE A 87 -9.70 -1.60 -15.63
C ILE A 87 -10.80 -0.54 -15.58
N GLY A 88 -11.10 -0.06 -14.37
CA GLY A 88 -12.03 1.05 -14.21
C GLY A 88 -11.45 2.36 -14.76
N TYR A 89 -12.31 3.21 -15.33
CA TYR A 89 -11.92 4.54 -15.80
C TYR A 89 -11.31 5.39 -14.68
N GLN A 90 -11.94 5.45 -13.50
CA GLN A 90 -11.45 6.25 -12.38
C GLN A 90 -10.05 5.80 -11.89
N PRO A 91 -9.78 4.50 -11.64
CA PRO A 91 -8.43 4.01 -11.36
C PRO A 91 -7.42 4.35 -12.45
N MET A 92 -7.78 4.15 -13.72
CA MET A 92 -6.89 4.44 -14.86
C MET A 92 -6.51 5.92 -14.92
N ILE A 93 -7.46 6.84 -14.73
CA ILE A 93 -7.18 8.27 -14.76
C ILE A 93 -6.31 8.69 -13.58
N ARG A 94 -6.55 8.12 -12.39
CA ARG A 94 -5.70 8.38 -11.23
C ARG A 94 -4.25 7.98 -11.50
N ASP A 95 -4.03 6.79 -12.07
CA ASP A 95 -2.70 6.34 -12.46
C ASP A 95 -2.06 7.26 -13.51
N LEU A 96 -2.81 7.64 -14.55
CA LEU A 96 -2.33 8.52 -15.60
C LEU A 96 -1.88 9.88 -15.06
N LEU A 97 -2.68 10.50 -14.19
CA LEU A 97 -2.36 11.78 -13.57
C LEU A 97 -1.14 11.67 -12.65
N ASN A 98 -1.02 10.59 -11.88
CA ASN A 98 0.15 10.35 -11.04
C ASN A 98 1.43 10.19 -11.88
N ARG A 99 1.37 9.41 -12.96
CA ARG A 99 2.51 9.20 -13.86
C ARG A 99 2.96 10.50 -14.49
N PHE A 100 2.02 11.31 -14.95
CA PHE A 100 2.31 12.65 -15.48
C PHE A 100 2.95 13.55 -14.42
N ALA A 101 2.39 13.63 -13.22
CA ALA A 101 2.93 14.47 -12.15
C ALA A 101 4.37 14.07 -11.76
N ILE A 102 4.65 12.76 -11.70
CA ILE A 102 6.00 12.24 -11.41
C ILE A 102 6.99 12.61 -12.53
N SER A 103 6.59 12.45 -13.80
CA SER A 103 7.47 12.78 -14.93
C SER A 103 7.80 14.27 -15.00
N GLU A 104 6.78 15.12 -14.87
CA GLU A 104 6.96 16.58 -14.93
C GLU A 104 7.78 17.09 -13.74
N SER A 105 7.52 16.58 -12.53
CA SER A 105 8.28 16.98 -11.34
C SER A 105 9.76 16.66 -11.51
N LYS A 106 10.08 15.47 -12.02
CA LYS A 106 11.47 15.06 -12.28
C LYS A 106 12.15 16.01 -13.26
N GLU A 107 11.49 16.36 -14.36
CA GLU A 107 12.03 17.29 -15.35
C GLU A 107 12.27 18.68 -14.75
N ILE A 108 11.34 19.18 -13.94
CA ILE A 108 11.48 20.47 -13.24
C ILE A 108 12.69 20.43 -12.30
N TYR A 109 12.85 19.40 -11.48
CA TYR A 109 13.98 19.28 -10.55
C TYR A 109 15.32 19.19 -11.28
N GLN A 110 15.38 18.49 -12.42
CA GLN A 110 16.59 18.41 -13.23
C GLN A 110 17.01 19.79 -13.74
N LYS A 111 16.07 20.57 -14.29
CA LYS A 111 16.33 21.94 -14.75
C LYS A 111 16.82 22.84 -13.61
N LEU A 112 16.17 22.78 -12.45
CA LEU A 112 16.57 23.57 -11.28
C LEU A 112 17.98 23.20 -10.79
N LEU A 113 18.33 21.90 -10.79
CA LEU A 113 19.68 21.44 -10.43
C LEU A 113 20.75 21.91 -11.42
N GLU A 114 20.46 21.87 -12.72
CA GLU A 114 21.37 22.36 -13.76
C GLU A 114 21.60 23.87 -13.64
N GLU A 115 20.55 24.64 -13.38
CA GLU A 115 20.65 26.08 -13.14
C GLU A 115 21.47 26.41 -11.90
N ALA A 116 21.27 25.68 -10.80
CA ALA A 116 22.05 25.85 -9.58
C ALA A 116 23.54 25.58 -9.81
N LYS A 117 23.86 24.46 -10.48
CA LYS A 117 25.24 24.11 -10.85
C LYS A 117 25.87 25.16 -11.76
N ARG A 118 25.11 25.70 -12.71
CA ARG A 118 25.60 26.75 -13.60
C ARG A 118 25.97 28.01 -12.81
N LYS A 119 25.08 28.45 -11.90
CA LYS A 119 25.33 29.59 -11.01
C LYS A 119 26.53 29.36 -10.08
N GLU A 120 26.73 28.15 -9.56
CA GLU A 120 27.91 27.80 -8.76
C GLU A 120 29.20 27.85 -9.60
N SER A 121 29.16 27.37 -10.84
CA SER A 121 30.32 27.43 -11.74
C SER A 121 30.66 28.86 -12.18
N GLU A 122 29.65 29.72 -12.35
CA GLU A 122 29.80 31.15 -12.66
C GLU A 122 30.27 31.95 -11.42
N ALA A 123 29.85 31.57 -10.22
CA ALA A 123 30.32 32.16 -8.95
C ALA A 123 31.69 31.63 -8.49
N GLY A 124 32.24 30.62 -9.17
CA GLY A 124 33.54 30.01 -8.90
C GLY A 124 34.74 30.76 -9.49
N GLU A 125 34.56 31.92 -10.14
CA GLU A 125 35.68 32.81 -10.47
C GLU A 125 36.30 33.40 -9.20
N PRO A 126 37.64 33.51 -9.13
CA PRO A 126 38.38 33.41 -7.88
C PRO A 126 38.16 34.65 -7.01
N THR A 127 37.44 34.48 -5.91
CA THR A 127 37.63 35.37 -4.77
C THR A 127 39.11 35.31 -4.40
N VAL A 128 39.75 36.48 -4.42
CA VAL A 128 41.20 36.68 -4.31
C VAL A 128 41.79 35.69 -3.32
N PRO A 129 42.80 34.87 -3.70
CA PRO A 129 43.28 33.81 -2.84
C PRO A 129 43.66 34.36 -1.48
N VAL A 130 43.21 33.72 -0.41
CA VAL A 130 43.64 34.04 0.98
C VAL A 130 45.18 34.13 1.09
N GLY A 131 45.91 33.46 0.18
CA GLY A 131 47.36 33.59 0.04
C GLY A 131 47.90 34.98 -0.33
N ASP A 132 47.14 35.81 -1.04
CA ASP A 132 47.53 37.20 -1.34
C ASP A 132 47.23 38.15 -0.18
N PHE A 133 46.20 37.83 0.63
CA PHE A 133 45.92 38.53 1.89
C PHE A 133 47.03 38.30 2.92
N MET A 134 47.49 37.04 3.08
CA MET A 134 48.58 36.70 4.00
C MET A 134 49.93 37.33 3.61
N ARG A 135 50.18 37.52 2.31
CA ARG A 135 51.40 38.18 1.81
C ARG A 135 51.45 39.69 2.04
N ARG A 136 50.32 40.33 2.39
CA ARG A 136 50.25 41.78 2.63
C ARG A 136 50.38 42.18 4.10
N ILE A 137 50.32 41.21 5.01
CA ILE A 137 50.43 41.42 6.46
C ILE A 137 51.82 41.01 7.00
N ALA A 138 52.60 40.25 6.21
CA ALA A 138 54.02 39.97 6.46
C ALA A 138 54.92 41.09 5.92
#